data_AF-A0A351J2E0-F1
#
_entry.id   AF-A0A351J2E0-F1
#
_cell.length_a   1.000
_cell.length_b   1.000
_cell.length_c   1.000
_cell.angle_alpha   90.00
_cell.angle_beta   90.00
_cell.angle_gamma   90.00
#
_symmetry.space_group_name_H-M   'P 1'
#
loop_
_entity.id
_entity.type
_entity.pdbx_description
1 polymer ?
#
loop_
_entity_poly.entity_id
_entity_poly.type
_entity_poly.pdbx_seq_one_letter_code
_entity_poly.pdbx_strand_id
1 'polypeptide(L)'
;RLYYTSGEGGVVYDTIVPSMLSQRLTDLMIGVVLILVLSASLSTLSSLVITSSSTVVLDLLTPNLLKLKSDKQKVLVVRLFCFVFLVLSVVIALFPNTLITTLMSLSWGAIAGSMLGPFLYGLYWKKTTVASVWASFILGVGFVVANFFGGWLAPTLASAAAILASLVIVPAVSLLSGKLPKDHIDRVFSCYKQ
;
A
#
# COMPACT_ATOMS: atom_id res chain seq x y z
N ARG A 1 -6.31 -31.22 18.47
CA ARG A 1 -5.94 -31.54 17.07
C ARG A 1 -6.57 -30.47 16.18
N LEU A 2 -5.82 -29.40 15.89
CA LEU A 2 -6.20 -28.29 15.01
C LEU A 2 -5.86 -28.67 13.56
N TYR A 3 -6.53 -29.67 12.99
CA TYR A 3 -6.26 -30.10 11.61
C TYR A 3 -7.41 -29.66 10.71
N TYR A 4 -7.08 -28.84 9.72
CA TYR A 4 -7.94 -28.55 8.58
C TYR A 4 -7.98 -29.81 7.71
N THR A 5 -9.11 -30.48 7.65
CA THR A 5 -9.33 -31.57 6.69
C THR A 5 -9.62 -30.96 5.34
N SER A 6 -8.60 -30.90 4.47
CA SER A 6 -8.77 -30.55 3.06
C SER A 6 -9.78 -31.49 2.42
N GLY A 7 -10.92 -30.97 1.98
CA GLY A 7 -11.73 -31.66 0.96
C GLY A 7 -10.93 -31.76 -0.35
N GLU A 8 -11.30 -32.71 -1.22
CA GLU A 8 -10.57 -33.12 -2.45
C GLU A 8 -10.34 -32.03 -3.54
N GLY A 9 -10.39 -30.74 -3.20
CA GLY A 9 -10.25 -29.60 -4.12
C GLY A 9 -9.17 -28.56 -3.75
N GLY A 10 -8.24 -28.87 -2.85
CA GLY A 10 -7.17 -27.96 -2.43
C GLY A 10 -7.56 -27.01 -1.29
N VAL A 11 -6.55 -26.32 -0.71
CA VAL A 11 -6.73 -25.47 0.48
C VAL A 11 -7.12 -24.06 0.05
N VAL A 12 -8.34 -23.63 0.39
CA VAL A 12 -8.77 -22.23 0.26
C VAL A 12 -8.42 -21.50 1.55
N TYR A 13 -7.30 -20.77 1.54
CA TYR A 13 -6.71 -20.14 2.73
C TYR A 13 -7.69 -19.24 3.50
N ASP A 14 -8.58 -18.53 2.82
CA ASP A 14 -9.53 -17.59 3.45
C ASP A 14 -10.66 -18.29 4.22
N THR A 15 -10.89 -19.58 3.97
CA THR A 15 -11.93 -20.37 4.67
C THR A 15 -11.40 -21.06 5.94
N ILE A 16 -10.09 -21.03 6.19
CA ILE A 16 -9.46 -21.71 7.32
C ILE A 16 -9.95 -21.12 8.64
N VAL A 17 -9.92 -19.79 8.78
CA VAL A 17 -10.32 -19.13 10.03
C VAL A 17 -11.83 -19.31 10.30
N PRO A 18 -12.74 -19.07 9.34
CA PRO A 18 -14.17 -19.33 9.55
C PRO A 18 -14.50 -20.79 9.90
N SER A 19 -13.86 -21.76 9.24
CA SER A 19 -14.10 -23.19 9.48
C SER A 19 -13.56 -23.68 10.82
N MET A 20 -12.46 -23.10 11.31
CA MET A 20 -11.93 -23.40 12.66
C MET A 20 -12.80 -22.83 13.77
N LEU A 21 -13.38 -21.64 13.56
CA LEU A 21 -14.28 -21.00 14.52
C LEU A 21 -15.61 -21.75 14.63
N SER A 22 -16.18 -22.21 13.51
CA SER A 22 -17.47 -22.93 13.50
C SER A 22 -17.42 -24.32 14.14
N GLN A 23 -16.25 -24.97 14.19
CA GLN A 23 -16.11 -26.32 14.76
C GLN A 23 -16.04 -26.36 16.30
N ARG A 24 -15.81 -25.23 16.97
CA ARG A 24 -15.49 -25.21 18.41
C ARG A 24 -16.26 -24.18 19.24
N LEU A 25 -16.90 -23.19 18.63
CA LEU A 25 -17.57 -22.11 19.34
C LEU A 25 -19.10 -22.28 19.34
N THR A 26 -19.74 -21.89 20.44
CA THR A 26 -21.20 -21.75 20.51
C THR A 26 -21.66 -20.63 19.58
N ASP A 27 -22.87 -20.73 19.00
CA ASP A 27 -23.42 -19.78 18.01
C ASP A 27 -23.31 -18.31 18.45
N LEU A 28 -23.48 -18.04 19.75
CA LEU A 28 -23.34 -16.69 20.32
C LEU A 28 -21.91 -16.12 20.13
N MET A 29 -20.87 -16.92 20.36
CA MET A 29 -19.48 -16.49 20.24
C MET A 29 -19.08 -16.29 18.77
N ILE A 30 -19.60 -17.14 17.86
CA ILE A 30 -19.39 -16.96 16.42
C ILE A 30 -20.01 -15.64 15.97
N GLY A 31 -21.24 -15.33 16.40
CA GLY A 31 -21.91 -14.06 16.13
C GLY A 31 -21.09 -12.85 16.58
N VAL A 32 -20.56 -12.89 17.82
CA VAL A 32 -19.70 -11.80 18.36
C VAL A 32 -18.43 -11.65 17.53
N VAL A 33 -17.74 -12.75 17.20
CA VAL A 33 -16.49 -12.70 16.40
C VAL A 33 -16.75 -12.14 15.00
N LEU A 34 -17.83 -12.55 14.34
CA LEU A 34 -18.20 -12.03 13.02
C LEU A 34 -18.48 -10.52 13.08
N ILE A 35 -19.22 -10.04 14.09
CA ILE A 35 -19.47 -8.60 14.27
C ILE A 35 -18.17 -7.83 14.52
N LEU A 36 -17.25 -8.38 15.34
CA LEU A 36 -15.95 -7.76 15.60
C LEU A 36 -15.11 -7.63 14.32
N VAL A 37 -15.04 -8.69 13.52
CA VAL A 37 -14.29 -8.68 12.25
C VAL A 37 -14.92 -7.69 11.25
N LEU A 38 -16.24 -7.73 11.08
CA LEU A 38 -16.95 -6.79 10.20
C LEU A 38 -16.75 -5.33 10.62
N SER A 39 -16.81 -5.06 11.93
CA SER A 39 -16.54 -3.72 12.48
C SER A 39 -15.12 -3.25 12.19
N ALA A 40 -14.12 -4.13 12.41
CA ALA A 40 -12.72 -3.82 12.13
C ALA A 40 -12.45 -3.55 10.63
N SER A 41 -13.05 -4.36 9.74
CA SER A 41 -12.93 -4.16 8.29
C SER A 41 -13.57 -2.86 7.82
N LEU A 42 -14.74 -2.50 8.36
CA LEU A 42 -15.44 -1.26 7.99
C LEU A 42 -14.67 -0.01 8.46
N SER A 43 -14.06 -0.05 9.65
CA SER A 43 -13.19 1.03 10.14
C SER A 43 -11.99 1.24 9.21
N THR A 44 -11.31 0.16 8.83
CA THR A 44 -10.15 0.23 7.93
C THR A 44 -10.52 0.75 6.54
N LEU A 45 -11.61 0.20 5.96
CA LEU A 45 -12.09 0.62 4.65
C LEU A 45 -12.47 2.10 4.62
N SER A 46 -13.18 2.57 5.63
CA SER A 46 -13.58 3.99 5.74
C SER A 46 -12.35 4.90 5.76
N SER A 47 -11.36 4.59 6.61
CA SER A 47 -10.14 5.38 6.70
C SER A 47 -9.33 5.38 5.40
N LEU A 48 -9.21 4.24 4.71
CA LEU A 48 -8.48 4.16 3.44
C LEU A 48 -9.17 4.97 2.34
N VAL A 49 -10.49 4.83 2.18
CA VAL A 49 -11.26 5.54 1.13
C VAL A 49 -11.29 7.04 1.39
N ILE A 50 -11.41 7.47 2.64
CA ILE A 50 -11.41 8.90 3.00
C ILE A 50 -10.01 9.48 2.77
N THR A 51 -8.96 8.80 3.22
CA THR A 51 -7.58 9.28 3.03
C THR A 51 -7.20 9.33 1.55
N SER A 52 -7.56 8.32 0.74
CA SER A 52 -7.30 8.33 -0.70
C SER A 52 -8.07 9.45 -1.41
N SER A 53 -9.33 9.67 -1.04
CA SER A 53 -10.14 10.73 -1.65
C SER A 53 -9.65 12.12 -1.23
N SER A 54 -9.23 12.28 0.02
CA SER A 54 -8.68 13.54 0.52
C SER A 54 -7.36 13.91 -0.17
N THR A 55 -6.43 12.95 -0.28
CA THR A 55 -5.15 13.15 -0.98
C THR A 55 -5.36 13.49 -2.45
N VAL A 56 -6.24 12.79 -3.17
CA VAL A 56 -6.55 13.13 -4.58
C VAL A 56 -7.15 14.53 -4.71
N VAL A 57 -8.06 14.95 -3.82
CA VAL A 57 -8.69 16.28 -3.90
C VAL A 57 -7.72 17.41 -3.52
N LEU A 58 -6.93 17.21 -2.47
CA LEU A 58 -6.01 18.22 -1.97
C LEU A 58 -4.74 18.30 -2.82
N ASP A 59 -4.18 17.17 -3.25
CA ASP A 59 -2.88 17.12 -3.94
C ASP A 59 -3.00 17.22 -5.46
N LEU A 60 -4.06 16.66 -6.08
CA LEU A 60 -4.23 16.69 -7.54
C LEU A 60 -5.22 17.77 -8.01
N LEU A 61 -6.37 17.91 -7.35
CA LEU A 61 -7.44 18.77 -7.83
C LEU A 61 -7.27 20.24 -7.41
N THR A 62 -6.88 20.51 -6.17
CA THR A 62 -6.73 21.87 -5.63
C THR A 62 -5.61 22.68 -6.33
N PRO A 63 -4.42 22.12 -6.63
CA PRO A 63 -3.37 22.87 -7.33
C PRO A 63 -3.50 22.90 -8.85
N ASN A 64 -3.98 21.82 -9.51
CA ASN A 64 -3.90 21.68 -10.98
C ASN A 64 -5.22 21.83 -11.76
N LEU A 65 -6.40 21.48 -11.20
CA LEU A 65 -7.60 21.26 -12.03
C LEU A 65 -8.82 22.11 -11.65
N LEU A 66 -9.06 22.34 -10.36
CA LEU A 66 -10.13 23.23 -9.91
C LEU A 66 -9.58 24.19 -8.87
N LYS A 67 -9.65 25.50 -9.16
CA LYS A 67 -9.54 26.58 -8.16
C LYS A 67 -10.73 26.50 -7.21
N LEU A 68 -10.81 25.46 -6.39
CA LEU A 68 -11.85 25.24 -5.39
C LEU A 68 -11.64 26.26 -4.26
N LYS A 69 -12.33 27.40 -4.39
CA LYS A 69 -12.21 28.54 -3.46
C LYS A 69 -12.90 28.30 -2.12
N SER A 70 -13.81 27.33 -2.01
CA SER A 70 -14.62 27.10 -0.80
C SER A 70 -14.48 25.67 -0.27
N ASP A 71 -14.29 25.54 1.05
CA ASP A 71 -14.15 24.23 1.72
C ASP A 71 -15.39 23.35 1.57
N LYS A 72 -16.58 23.94 1.40
CA LYS A 72 -17.81 23.20 1.11
C LYS A 72 -17.73 22.46 -0.23
N GLN A 73 -17.11 23.06 -1.24
CA GLN A 73 -16.93 22.42 -2.55
C GLN A 73 -15.89 21.29 -2.46
N LYS A 74 -14.79 21.49 -1.71
CA LYS A 74 -13.79 20.43 -1.49
C LYS A 74 -14.43 19.19 -0.85
N VAL A 75 -15.24 19.36 0.19
CA VAL A 75 -15.93 18.25 0.86
C VAL A 75 -16.91 17.54 -0.07
N LEU A 76 -17.63 18.28 -0.93
CA LEU A 76 -18.55 17.68 -1.90
C LEU A 76 -17.80 16.83 -2.94
N VAL A 77 -16.66 17.33 -3.43
CA VAL A 77 -15.80 16.58 -4.37
C VAL A 77 -15.21 15.34 -3.70
N VAL A 78 -14.74 15.44 -2.46
CA VAL A 78 -14.25 14.27 -1.69
C VAL A 78 -15.36 13.22 -1.56
N ARG A 79 -16.58 13.61 -1.20
CA ARG A 79 -17.72 12.67 -1.08
C ARG A 79 -18.07 12.00 -2.42
N LEU A 80 -18.03 12.73 -3.52
CA LEU A 80 -18.28 12.18 -4.85
C LEU A 80 -17.19 11.16 -5.22
N PHE A 81 -15.92 11.47 -4.98
CA PHE A 81 -14.82 10.53 -5.17
C PHE A 81 -14.94 9.29 -4.29
N CYS A 82 -15.31 9.44 -3.02
CA CYS A 82 -15.59 8.30 -2.14
C CYS A 82 -16.67 7.39 -2.73
N PHE A 83 -17.75 7.95 -3.27
CA PHE A 83 -18.82 7.17 -3.90
C PHE A 83 -18.31 6.40 -5.13
N VAL A 84 -17.53 7.04 -5.99
CA VAL A 84 -16.92 6.39 -7.16
C VAL A 84 -15.98 5.25 -6.73
N PHE A 85 -15.14 5.47 -5.72
CA PHE A 85 -14.24 4.44 -5.17
C PHE A 85 -15.02 3.25 -4.59
N LEU A 86 -16.15 3.50 -3.91
CA LEU A 86 -17.01 2.44 -3.38
C LEU A 86 -17.61 1.57 -4.50
N VAL A 87 -18.13 2.21 -5.56
CA VAL A 87 -18.66 1.47 -6.72
C VAL A 87 -17.57 0.64 -7.38
N LEU A 88 -16.38 1.22 -7.58
CA LEU A 88 -15.23 0.52 -8.16
C LEU A 88 -14.81 -0.67 -7.29
N SER A 89 -14.81 -0.52 -5.96
CA SER A 89 -14.52 -1.59 -5.01
C SER A 89 -15.49 -2.77 -5.13
N VAL A 90 -16.80 -2.49 -5.24
CA VAL A 90 -17.82 -3.54 -5.45
C VAL A 90 -17.60 -4.25 -6.78
N VAL A 91 -17.30 -3.52 -7.85
CA VAL A 91 -17.02 -4.11 -9.16
C VAL A 91 -15.80 -5.04 -9.08
N ILE A 92 -14.72 -4.62 -8.43
CA ILE A 92 -13.51 -5.43 -8.24
C ILE A 92 -13.80 -6.67 -7.37
N ALA A 93 -14.67 -6.55 -6.36
CA ALA A 93 -15.05 -7.65 -5.47
C ALA A 93 -15.82 -8.78 -6.19
N LEU A 94 -16.40 -8.53 -7.37
CA LEU A 94 -17.07 -9.55 -8.18
C LEU A 94 -16.09 -10.44 -8.99
N PHE A 95 -14.81 -10.09 -9.04
CA PHE A 95 -13.76 -10.86 -9.72
C PHE A 95 -13.24 -12.02 -8.85
N PRO A 96 -12.53 -13.01 -9.45
CA PRO A 96 -12.02 -14.16 -8.69
C PRO A 96 -11.11 -13.75 -7.53
N ASN A 97 -11.24 -14.47 -6.41
CA ASN A 97 -10.51 -14.19 -5.17
C ASN A 97 -8.97 -14.16 -5.33
N THR A 98 -8.43 -15.00 -6.24
CA THR A 98 -6.99 -15.06 -6.53
C THR A 98 -6.44 -13.78 -7.15
N LEU A 99 -7.29 -12.99 -7.83
CA LEU A 99 -6.91 -11.71 -8.40
C LEU A 99 -6.78 -10.65 -7.29
N ILE A 100 -7.64 -10.69 -6.27
CA ILE A 100 -7.60 -9.76 -5.13
C ILE A 100 -6.30 -9.94 -4.35
N THR A 101 -5.94 -11.19 -3.99
CA THR A 101 -4.71 -11.48 -3.24
C THR A 101 -3.45 -11.10 -4.02
N THR A 102 -3.48 -11.26 -5.35
CA THR A 102 -2.40 -10.89 -6.26
C THR A 102 -2.23 -9.37 -6.34
N LEU A 103 -3.33 -8.63 -6.57
CA LEU A 103 -3.32 -7.18 -6.62
C LEU A 103 -2.90 -6.56 -5.28
N MET A 104 -3.35 -7.12 -4.16
CA MET A 104 -2.92 -6.67 -2.84
C MET A 104 -1.41 -6.83 -2.65
N SER A 105 -0.86 -8.00 -3.01
CA SER A 105 0.57 -8.27 -2.90
C SER A 105 1.38 -7.27 -3.73
N LEU A 106 1.06 -7.14 -5.01
CA LEU A 106 1.78 -6.25 -5.93
C LEU A 106 1.64 -4.77 -5.55
N SER A 107 0.46 -4.33 -5.10
CA SER A 107 0.24 -2.95 -4.67
C SER A 107 1.10 -2.59 -3.45
N TRP A 108 1.10 -3.44 -2.42
CA TRP A 108 1.98 -3.28 -1.26
C TRP A 108 3.46 -3.35 -1.65
N GLY A 109 3.82 -4.27 -2.54
CA GLY A 109 5.16 -4.40 -3.08
C GLY A 109 5.63 -3.16 -3.85
N ALA A 110 4.77 -2.54 -4.66
CA ALA A 110 5.11 -1.33 -5.40
C ALA A 110 5.29 -0.13 -4.48
N ILE A 111 4.39 0.05 -3.50
CA ILE A 111 4.48 1.15 -2.54
C ILE A 111 5.73 1.00 -1.67
N ALA A 112 5.92 -0.18 -1.07
CA ALA A 112 7.09 -0.44 -0.23
C ALA A 112 8.39 -0.45 -1.05
N GLY A 113 8.39 -1.05 -2.24
CA GLY A 113 9.55 -1.08 -3.14
C GLY A 113 9.92 0.24 -3.78
N SER A 114 9.03 1.24 -3.80
CA SER A 114 9.37 2.58 -4.31
C SER A 114 9.71 3.57 -3.21
N MET A 115 9.05 3.48 -2.05
CA MET A 115 9.14 4.49 -0.99
C MET A 115 9.95 4.08 0.24
N LEU A 116 10.08 2.79 0.55
CA LEU A 116 10.70 2.34 1.81
C LEU A 116 12.20 2.68 1.87
N GLY A 117 12.95 2.38 0.81
CA GLY A 117 14.37 2.75 0.70
C GLY A 117 14.60 4.26 0.86
N PRO A 118 13.97 5.12 0.02
CA PRO A 118 14.10 6.57 0.12
C PRO A 118 13.66 7.14 1.47
N PHE A 119 12.62 6.57 2.08
CA PHE A 119 12.13 7.01 3.39
C PHE A 119 13.13 6.71 4.50
N LEU A 120 13.65 5.47 4.55
CA LEU A 120 14.61 5.05 5.56
C LEU A 120 15.93 5.85 5.44
N TYR A 121 16.50 5.91 4.24
CA TYR A 121 17.76 6.62 4.03
C TYR A 121 17.59 8.14 4.00
N GLY A 122 16.43 8.67 3.65
CA GLY A 122 16.12 10.09 3.76
C GLY A 122 16.15 10.58 5.22
N LEU A 123 15.64 9.75 6.15
CA LEU A 123 15.60 10.11 7.57
C LEU A 123 16.96 9.91 8.28
N TYR A 124 17.69 8.84 7.95
CA TYR A 124 18.91 8.47 8.68
C TYR A 124 20.22 8.77 7.94
N TRP A 125 20.21 9.01 6.63
CA TRP A 125 21.41 9.19 5.84
C TRP A 125 21.50 10.54 5.12
N LYS A 126 22.44 11.36 5.57
CA LYS A 126 22.76 12.68 5.00
C LYS A 126 23.23 12.68 3.54
N LYS A 127 23.48 11.53 2.92
CA LYS A 127 23.98 11.43 1.53
C LYS A 127 22.87 11.14 0.51
N THR A 128 21.64 10.90 0.95
CA THR A 128 20.53 10.58 0.05
C THR A 128 20.32 11.68 -0.99
N THR A 129 20.32 11.31 -2.28
CA THR A 129 20.20 12.25 -3.40
C THR A 129 18.84 12.18 -4.07
N VAL A 130 18.40 13.29 -4.67
CA VAL A 130 17.14 13.32 -5.43
C VAL A 130 17.15 12.26 -6.56
N ALA A 131 18.32 12.05 -7.20
CA ALA A 131 18.50 11.01 -8.21
C ALA A 131 18.30 9.58 -7.64
N SER A 132 18.76 9.32 -6.41
CA SER A 132 18.56 8.02 -5.75
C SER A 132 17.08 7.74 -5.44
N VAL A 133 16.29 8.77 -5.11
CA VAL A 133 14.84 8.66 -4.89
C VAL A 133 14.12 8.32 -6.20
N TRP A 134 14.43 9.04 -7.29
CA TRP A 134 13.85 8.76 -8.61
C TRP A 134 14.23 7.37 -9.13
N ALA A 135 15.49 6.96 -8.96
CA ALA A 135 15.95 5.63 -9.34
C ALA A 135 15.21 4.52 -8.56
N SER A 136 15.01 4.71 -7.25
CA SER A 136 14.23 3.77 -6.44
C SER A 136 12.77 3.72 -6.87
N PHE A 137 12.17 4.85 -7.24
CA PHE A 137 10.78 4.90 -7.69
C PHE A 137 10.59 4.16 -9.01
N ILE A 138 11.44 4.46 -10.00
CA ILE A 138 11.40 3.84 -11.33
C ILE A 138 11.68 2.34 -11.23
N LEU A 139 12.67 1.93 -10.44
CA LEU A 139 13.00 0.51 -10.29
C LEU A 139 11.97 -0.25 -9.46
N GLY A 140 11.46 0.32 -8.37
CA GLY A 140 10.43 -0.31 -7.55
C GLY A 140 9.12 -0.52 -8.31
N VAL A 141 8.58 0.54 -8.90
CA VAL A 141 7.33 0.47 -9.68
C VAL A 141 7.56 -0.29 -10.99
N GLY A 142 8.65 0.00 -11.69
CA GLY A 142 8.99 -0.65 -12.95
C GLY A 142 9.20 -2.15 -12.80
N PHE A 143 9.84 -2.60 -11.73
CA PHE A 143 10.02 -4.03 -11.45
C PHE A 143 8.70 -4.75 -11.18
N VAL A 144 7.81 -4.14 -10.37
CA VAL A 144 6.49 -4.74 -10.06
C VAL A 144 5.60 -4.78 -11.32
N VAL A 145 5.59 -3.70 -12.12
CA VAL A 145 4.82 -3.65 -13.37
C VAL A 145 5.39 -4.62 -14.41
N ALA A 146 6.71 -4.69 -14.56
CA ALA A 146 7.35 -5.65 -15.46
C ALA A 146 7.05 -7.10 -15.04
N ASN A 147 7.02 -7.37 -13.73
CA ASN A 147 6.64 -8.69 -13.23
C ASN A 147 5.16 -9.02 -13.49
N PHE A 148 4.27 -8.03 -13.41
CA PHE A 148 2.85 -8.21 -13.73
C PHE A 148 2.61 -8.65 -15.19
N PHE A 149 3.35 -8.08 -16.14
CA PHE A 149 3.25 -8.47 -17.56
C PHE A 149 4.10 -9.70 -17.92
N GLY A 150 5.25 -9.88 -17.28
CA GLY A 150 6.21 -10.94 -17.59
C GLY A 150 5.96 -12.27 -16.87
N GLY A 151 5.22 -12.27 -15.75
CA GLY A 151 4.88 -13.47 -14.99
C GLY A 151 6.07 -14.25 -14.44
N TRP A 152 7.25 -13.62 -14.30
CA TRP A 152 8.50 -14.31 -13.98
C TRP A 152 8.59 -14.83 -12.54
N LEU A 153 7.87 -14.22 -11.61
CA LEU A 153 7.91 -14.57 -10.19
C LEU A 153 6.49 -14.58 -9.61
N ALA A 154 6.29 -15.33 -8.54
CA ALA A 154 5.07 -15.22 -7.76
C ALA A 154 4.89 -13.77 -7.27
N PRO A 155 3.67 -13.20 -7.31
CA PRO A 155 3.42 -11.81 -6.95
C PRO A 155 3.98 -11.41 -5.57
N THR A 156 3.88 -12.30 -4.59
CA THR A 156 4.42 -12.11 -3.24
C THR A 156 5.94 -12.00 -3.22
N LEU A 157 6.63 -12.85 -3.98
CA LEU A 157 8.10 -12.84 -4.05
C LEU A 157 8.62 -11.64 -4.85
N ALA A 158 7.94 -11.27 -5.93
CA ALA A 158 8.23 -10.05 -6.68
C ALA A 158 8.09 -8.80 -5.79
N SER A 159 7.06 -8.77 -4.96
CA SER A 159 6.83 -7.69 -4.00
C SER A 159 7.96 -7.58 -2.98
N ALA A 160 8.38 -8.71 -2.40
CA ALA A 160 9.50 -8.75 -1.48
C ALA A 160 10.83 -8.35 -2.14
N ALA A 161 11.07 -8.81 -3.37
CA ALA A 161 12.26 -8.46 -4.15
C ALA A 161 12.30 -6.96 -4.48
N ALA A 162 11.16 -6.34 -4.80
CA ALA A 162 11.08 -4.90 -5.02
C ALA A 162 11.49 -4.09 -3.77
N ILE A 163 11.06 -4.54 -2.58
CA ILE A 163 11.44 -3.92 -1.30
C ILE A 163 12.95 -4.00 -1.09
N LEU A 164 13.54 -5.19 -1.27
CA LEU A 164 14.97 -5.38 -1.13
C LEU A 164 15.76 -4.56 -2.17
N ALA A 165 15.29 -4.52 -3.41
CA ALA A 165 15.89 -3.74 -4.47
C ALA A 165 15.94 -2.25 -4.09
N SER A 166 14.83 -1.70 -3.56
CA SER A 166 14.76 -0.31 -3.09
C SER A 166 15.82 0.02 -2.03
N LEU A 167 16.09 -0.94 -1.14
CA LEU A 167 17.04 -0.78 -0.05
C LEU A 167 18.50 -0.78 -0.54
N VAL A 168 18.78 -1.46 -1.66
CA VAL A 168 20.12 -1.56 -2.24
C VAL A 168 20.39 -0.43 -3.24
N ILE A 169 19.39 -0.08 -4.05
CA ILE A 169 19.48 0.94 -5.12
C ILE A 169 19.72 2.33 -4.54
N VAL A 170 19.05 2.69 -3.44
CA VAL A 170 19.22 4.01 -2.83
C VAL A 170 20.68 4.25 -2.39
N PRO A 171 21.34 3.36 -1.62
CA PRO A 171 22.77 3.47 -1.34
C PRO A 171 23.63 3.49 -2.59
N ALA A 172 23.38 2.58 -3.54
CA ALA A 172 24.21 2.42 -4.73
C ALA A 172 24.19 3.69 -5.60
N VAL A 173 23.00 4.23 -5.87
CA VAL A 173 22.81 5.44 -6.67
C VAL A 173 23.21 6.69 -5.87
N SER A 174 23.04 6.71 -4.55
CA SER A 174 23.52 7.81 -3.69
C SER A 174 25.05 7.90 -3.61
N LEU A 175 25.76 6.77 -3.75
CA LEU A 175 27.23 6.74 -3.82
C LEU A 175 27.76 7.12 -5.21
N LEU A 176 27.04 6.73 -6.27
CA LEU A 176 27.38 7.07 -7.67
C LEU A 176 26.99 8.51 -8.03
N SER A 177 25.90 9.02 -7.47
CA SER A 177 25.42 10.40 -7.68
C SER A 177 26.10 11.34 -6.68
N GLY A 178 26.77 12.37 -7.19
CA GLY A 178 27.52 13.34 -6.37
C GLY A 178 26.70 13.94 -5.22
N LYS A 179 27.38 14.21 -4.10
CA LYS A 179 26.77 14.69 -2.85
C LYS A 179 25.93 15.96 -3.06
N LEU A 180 24.76 16.03 -2.40
CA LEU A 180 23.99 17.27 -2.32
C LEU A 180 24.76 18.40 -1.61
N PRO A 181 24.42 19.68 -1.89
CA PRO A 181 24.99 20.84 -1.20
C PRO A 181 24.83 20.72 0.33
N LYS A 182 25.93 20.90 1.06
CA LYS A 182 26.00 20.73 2.52
C LYS A 182 25.05 21.67 3.28
N ASP A 183 24.83 22.88 2.77
CA ASP A 183 23.97 23.90 3.40
C ASP A 183 22.50 23.47 3.54
N HIS A 184 21.98 22.69 2.59
CA HIS A 184 20.59 22.22 2.65
C HIS A 184 20.43 21.06 3.64
N ILE A 185 21.43 20.17 3.68
CA ILE A 185 21.46 19.02 4.59
C ILE A 185 21.54 19.51 6.05
N ASP A 186 22.40 20.49 6.34
CA ASP A 186 22.55 20.98 7.71
C ASP A 186 21.32 21.75 8.20
N ARG A 187 20.54 22.39 7.32
CA ARG A 187 19.22 22.97 7.66
C ARG A 187 18.15 21.92 7.95
N VAL A 188 18.10 20.82 7.19
CA VAL A 188 17.08 19.77 7.40
C VAL A 188 17.39 18.96 8.67
N PHE A 189 18.67 18.74 8.96
CA PHE A 189 19.12 17.98 10.14
C PHE A 189 19.38 18.82 11.39
N SER A 190 19.24 20.15 11.34
CA SER A 190 19.40 21.00 12.54
C SER A 190 18.34 20.71 13.60
N CYS A 191 17.13 20.34 13.19
CA CYS A 191 16.04 19.95 14.10
C CYS A 191 16.31 18.65 14.89
N TYR A 192 17.30 17.84 14.48
CA TYR A 192 17.69 16.62 15.19
C TYR A 192 18.81 16.88 16.23
N LYS A 193 19.46 18.05 16.17
CA LYS A 193 20.52 18.46 17.10
C LYS A 193 19.99 19.31 18.27
N GLN A 194 18.69 19.53 18.33
CA GLN A 194 17.98 20.29 19.36
C GLN A 194 17.24 19.31 20.26
#